data_AF-F0WSW3-F1
#
_entry.id   AF-F0WSW3-F1
#
_cell.length_a   1.000
_cell.length_b   1.000
_cell.length_c   1.000
_cell.angle_alpha   90.00
_cell.angle_beta   90.00
_cell.angle_gamma   90.00
#
_symmetry.space_group_name_H-M   'P 1'
#
loop_
_entity.id
_entity.type
_entity.pdbx_description
1 polymer ?
#
loop_
_entity_poly.entity_id
_entity_poly.type
_entity_poly.pdbx_seq_one_letter_code
_entity_poly.pdbx_strand_id
1 'polypeptide(L)'
;MRHYPLADFATAIAICVGYISFVMFGTIIMKAACPRINTRPIQFLYNPIQVVLCSYMCVEAGIQAYRHGYSLMPCNAYNHRKPVMGNVLYMFYLSKILDFTDTVFIVLGKKWNQLSFLHVYHHLTIFLVYFLNLRLAYDGDVYATIILNGFIHAIMYMYYFVSAHTRDIWQPLEEDSLIGTRGGSKKDAFIVVVPVKEQQNDTKISNLRQDVVWHGMCGSIGRGEDIDLKDERTLSRSTLTADIIHRLEKMHVILVNSPPMTEKTSLATLVSLALVNRHKQENRKEAIFNFSALGISMNETFEDAFKQQCELSWTDARSTLPSQGYMVYMVLDEAQVIYREGTSSPRHKTTVFWEHVKYVLNNAAYNVRILMFAAYDSGVEYMHLSTPIQFDEIMMFTIKELNFSHDEVQEYVNKWFAGIAFLKGSSGMESFCANLEGLTGGHVGLCVTAINTLNEVYFSRRRSGSELPSTVAWIRMLQSGSLYRPNDNALFDTLTSTRAVKIFQSLDTEELDRLERIAYGTKSASDDDIVEQCVRKGILFQTERRYTFSSPVMC
;
A
#
# COMPACT_ATOMS: atom_id res chain seq x y z
N MET A 1 -17.70 -32.37 -30.27
CA MET A 1 -18.21 -30.98 -30.31
C MET A 1 -17.65 -30.13 -31.46
N ARG A 2 -17.34 -30.72 -32.63
CA ARG A 2 -16.72 -29.99 -33.75
C ARG A 2 -17.66 -29.07 -34.54
N HIS A 3 -18.98 -29.20 -34.33
CA HIS A 3 -20.02 -28.42 -35.03
C HIS A 3 -20.49 -27.20 -34.23
N TYR A 4 -19.93 -26.97 -33.03
CA TYR A 4 -20.26 -25.79 -32.24
C TYR A 4 -19.65 -24.53 -32.87
N PRO A 5 -20.39 -23.41 -32.92
CA PRO A 5 -19.88 -22.19 -33.51
C PRO A 5 -18.65 -21.69 -32.74
N LEU A 6 -17.67 -21.14 -33.47
CA LEU A 6 -16.39 -20.61 -32.96
C LEU A 6 -15.44 -21.66 -32.35
N ALA A 7 -15.75 -22.96 -32.44
CA ALA A 7 -14.93 -24.04 -31.88
C ALA A 7 -13.98 -24.73 -32.90
N ASP A 8 -13.73 -24.10 -34.04
CA ASP A 8 -12.73 -24.53 -35.02
C ASP A 8 -11.37 -23.85 -34.78
N PHE A 9 -10.31 -24.47 -35.29
CA PHE A 9 -8.95 -23.98 -35.09
C PHE A 9 -8.71 -22.64 -35.79
N ALA A 10 -9.34 -22.41 -36.94
CA ALA A 10 -9.15 -21.18 -37.69
C ALA A 10 -9.80 -20.00 -36.95
N THR A 11 -11.03 -20.15 -36.44
CA THR A 11 -11.68 -19.11 -35.63
C THR A 11 -10.93 -18.84 -34.33
N ALA A 12 -10.46 -19.87 -33.62
CA ALA A 12 -9.75 -19.67 -32.35
C ALA A 12 -8.44 -18.88 -32.56
N ILE A 13 -7.65 -19.22 -33.59
CA ILE A 13 -6.43 -18.49 -33.93
C ILE A 13 -6.76 -17.06 -34.40
N ALA A 14 -7.81 -16.89 -35.23
CA ALA A 14 -8.25 -15.57 -35.68
C ALA A 14 -8.65 -14.66 -34.51
N ILE A 15 -9.33 -15.19 -33.49
CA ILE A 15 -9.68 -14.46 -32.26
C ILE A 15 -8.41 -14.06 -31.50
N CYS A 16 -7.44 -14.96 -31.33
CA CYS A 16 -6.17 -14.65 -30.67
C CYS A 16 -5.38 -13.54 -31.39
N VAL A 17 -5.25 -13.66 -32.71
CA VAL A 17 -4.57 -12.65 -33.53
C VAL A 17 -5.30 -11.32 -33.47
N GLY A 18 -6.64 -11.34 -33.54
CA GLY A 18 -7.49 -10.15 -33.41
C GLY A 18 -7.32 -9.48 -32.05
N TYR A 19 -7.29 -10.25 -30.96
CA TYR A 19 -7.08 -9.73 -29.62
C TYR A 19 -5.70 -9.06 -29.45
N ILE A 20 -4.62 -9.73 -29.88
CA ILE A 20 -3.26 -9.16 -29.80
C ILE A 20 -3.17 -7.91 -30.67
N SER A 21 -3.72 -7.94 -31.88
CA SER A 21 -3.77 -6.79 -32.78
C SER A 21 -4.51 -5.63 -32.14
N PHE A 22 -5.67 -5.87 -31.52
CA PHE A 22 -6.41 -4.85 -30.78
C PHE A 22 -5.60 -4.26 -29.63
N VAL A 23 -4.92 -5.08 -28.84
CA VAL A 23 -4.08 -4.60 -27.74
C VAL A 23 -2.95 -3.72 -28.27
N MET A 24 -2.26 -4.13 -29.33
CA MET A 24 -1.15 -3.34 -29.90
C MET A 24 -1.64 -2.06 -30.58
N PHE A 25 -2.51 -2.17 -31.58
CA PHE A 25 -2.99 -1.02 -32.35
C PHE A 25 -3.89 -0.11 -31.51
N GLY A 26 -4.78 -0.68 -30.70
CA GLY A 26 -5.65 0.08 -29.79
C GLY A 26 -4.83 0.87 -28.77
N THR A 27 -3.75 0.30 -28.23
CA THR A 27 -2.84 1.05 -27.34
C THR A 27 -2.14 2.19 -28.06
N ILE A 28 -1.63 1.97 -29.29
CA ILE A 28 -0.95 3.01 -30.08
C ILE A 28 -1.92 4.14 -30.42
N ILE A 29 -3.11 3.84 -30.93
CA ILE A 29 -4.13 4.83 -31.34
C ILE A 29 -4.63 5.63 -30.13
N MET A 30 -4.96 4.95 -29.02
CA MET A 30 -5.45 5.62 -27.81
C MET A 30 -4.35 6.43 -27.11
N LYS A 31 -3.06 6.09 -27.26
CA LYS A 31 -1.95 6.92 -26.79
C LYS A 31 -1.70 8.14 -27.70
N ALA A 32 -1.86 7.99 -29.01
CA ALA A 32 -1.51 9.03 -29.98
C ALA A 32 -2.59 10.09 -30.20
N ALA A 33 -3.89 9.74 -30.25
CA ALA A 33 -4.89 10.65 -30.84
C ALA A 33 -6.29 10.71 -30.19
N CYS A 34 -6.78 9.64 -29.54
CA CYS A 34 -8.19 9.62 -29.10
C CYS A 34 -8.40 10.11 -27.65
N PRO A 35 -9.46 10.88 -27.34
CA PRO A 35 -9.84 11.18 -25.96
C PRO A 35 -10.32 9.91 -25.22
N ARG A 36 -10.32 9.95 -23.89
CA ARG A 36 -10.78 8.83 -23.06
C ARG A 36 -12.28 8.60 -23.29
N ILE A 37 -12.67 7.38 -23.62
CA ILE A 37 -14.08 7.02 -23.79
C ILE A 37 -14.66 6.66 -22.41
N ASN A 38 -15.84 7.20 -22.08
CA ASN A 38 -16.53 6.85 -20.86
C ASN A 38 -17.24 5.49 -21.01
N THR A 39 -16.59 4.43 -20.55
CA THR A 39 -17.09 3.06 -20.61
C THR A 39 -17.99 2.67 -19.43
N ARG A 40 -18.21 3.56 -18.45
CA ARG A 40 -18.99 3.26 -17.23
C ARG A 40 -20.42 2.77 -17.51
N PRO A 41 -21.21 3.39 -18.41
CA PRO A 41 -22.59 2.93 -18.66
C PRO A 41 -22.65 1.50 -19.22
N ILE A 42 -21.65 1.12 -20.02
CA ILE A 42 -21.56 -0.22 -20.60
C ILE A 42 -21.12 -1.21 -19.51
N GLN A 43 -20.19 -0.82 -18.63
CA GLN A 43 -19.74 -1.62 -17.49
C GLN A 43 -20.86 -1.89 -16.47
N PHE A 44 -21.81 -0.97 -16.32
CA PHE A 44 -22.99 -1.16 -15.48
C PHE A 44 -23.84 -2.37 -15.91
N LEU A 45 -23.97 -2.60 -17.21
CA LEU A 45 -24.71 -3.76 -17.74
C LEU A 45 -23.81 -5.00 -17.84
N TYR A 46 -22.56 -4.83 -18.24
CA TYR A 46 -21.62 -5.92 -18.45
C TYR A 46 -21.28 -6.69 -17.16
N ASN A 47 -20.97 -5.98 -16.06
CA ASN A 47 -20.54 -6.65 -14.82
C ASN A 47 -21.64 -7.56 -14.22
N PRO A 48 -22.91 -7.14 -14.09
CA PRO A 48 -23.98 -8.04 -13.63
C PRO A 48 -24.24 -9.22 -14.56
N ILE A 49 -24.16 -9.01 -15.88
CA ILE A 49 -24.29 -10.11 -16.85
C ILE A 49 -23.20 -11.16 -16.63
N GLN A 50 -21.95 -10.72 -16.44
CA GLN A 50 -20.83 -11.60 -16.13
C GLN A 50 -21.03 -12.34 -14.80
N VAL A 51 -21.50 -11.67 -13.74
CA VAL A 51 -21.81 -12.32 -12.46
C VAL A 51 -22.86 -13.42 -12.64
N VAL A 52 -23.99 -13.11 -13.30
CA VAL A 52 -25.06 -14.10 -13.53
C VAL A 52 -24.56 -15.27 -14.38
N LEU A 53 -23.81 -15.00 -15.44
CA LEU A 53 -23.26 -16.02 -16.33
C LEU A 53 -22.28 -16.94 -15.59
N CYS A 54 -21.32 -16.39 -14.83
CA CYS A 54 -20.36 -17.15 -14.04
C CYS A 54 -21.04 -17.98 -12.96
N SER A 55 -21.99 -17.39 -12.21
CA SER A 55 -22.75 -18.11 -11.18
C SER A 55 -23.58 -19.24 -11.78
N TYR A 56 -24.24 -19.02 -12.92
CA TYR A 56 -24.99 -20.06 -13.61
C TYR A 56 -24.10 -21.24 -14.02
N MET A 57 -22.95 -20.97 -14.64
CA MET A 57 -22.02 -22.02 -15.06
C MET A 57 -21.45 -22.82 -13.88
N CYS A 58 -21.14 -22.15 -12.75
CA CYS A 58 -20.70 -22.83 -11.53
C CYS A 58 -21.77 -23.75 -10.95
N VAL A 59 -23.01 -23.26 -10.84
CA VAL A 59 -24.11 -24.02 -10.28
C VAL A 59 -24.46 -25.20 -11.19
N GLU A 60 -24.55 -24.98 -12.50
CA GLU A 60 -24.83 -26.05 -13.46
C GLU A 60 -23.72 -27.10 -13.46
N ALA A 61 -22.43 -26.71 -13.48
CA ALA A 61 -21.32 -27.64 -13.36
C ALA A 61 -21.37 -28.45 -12.06
N GLY A 62 -21.71 -27.81 -10.93
CA GLY A 62 -21.85 -28.48 -9.63
C GLY A 62 -23.02 -29.47 -9.60
N ILE A 63 -24.19 -29.08 -10.10
CA ILE A 63 -25.38 -29.95 -10.18
C ILE A 63 -25.10 -31.15 -11.08
N GLN A 64 -24.51 -30.92 -12.24
CA GLN A 64 -24.19 -31.99 -13.20
C GLN A 64 -23.16 -32.97 -12.62
N ALA A 65 -22.17 -32.47 -11.88
CA ALA A 65 -21.16 -33.30 -11.22
C ALA A 65 -21.77 -34.15 -10.10
N TYR A 66 -22.63 -33.55 -9.28
CA TYR A 66 -23.33 -34.26 -8.20
C TYR A 66 -24.27 -35.35 -8.75
N ARG A 67 -25.08 -35.03 -9.77
CA ARG A 67 -26.05 -35.98 -10.38
C ARG A 67 -25.38 -37.17 -11.05
N HIS A 68 -24.16 -37.01 -11.55
CA HIS A 68 -23.42 -38.05 -12.25
C HIS A 68 -22.28 -38.65 -11.42
N GLY A 69 -22.22 -38.33 -10.11
CA GLY A 69 -21.31 -38.96 -9.16
C GLY A 69 -19.83 -38.66 -9.38
N TYR A 70 -19.50 -37.46 -9.88
CA TYR A 70 -18.10 -37.06 -10.02
C TYR A 70 -17.45 -36.84 -8.65
N SER A 71 -16.25 -37.37 -8.49
CA SER A 71 -15.40 -37.21 -7.32
C SER A 71 -14.66 -35.88 -7.37
N LEU A 72 -14.33 -35.35 -6.19
CA LEU A 72 -13.43 -34.21 -6.02
C LEU A 72 -11.96 -34.59 -6.28
N MET A 73 -11.63 -35.89 -6.27
CA MET A 73 -10.31 -36.39 -6.63
C MET A 73 -10.15 -36.46 -8.15
N PRO A 74 -8.94 -36.22 -8.68
CA PRO A 74 -8.65 -36.39 -10.11
C PRO A 74 -8.93 -37.84 -10.55
N CYS A 75 -9.15 -38.03 -11.86
CA CYS A 75 -9.53 -39.29 -12.53
C CYS A 75 -11.05 -39.56 -12.59
N ASN A 76 -11.87 -38.53 -12.81
CA ASN A 76 -13.28 -38.73 -13.12
C ASN A 76 -13.49 -39.42 -14.48
N ALA A 77 -14.55 -40.23 -14.58
CA ALA A 77 -14.86 -40.97 -15.79
C ALA A 77 -15.15 -40.02 -16.97
N TYR A 78 -14.35 -40.13 -18.03
CA TYR A 78 -14.50 -39.35 -19.26
C TYR A 78 -15.43 -40.07 -20.25
N ASN A 79 -16.55 -39.45 -20.64
CA ASN A 79 -17.49 -40.04 -21.60
C ASN A 79 -17.53 -39.28 -22.93
N HIS A 80 -16.96 -39.90 -23.98
CA HIS A 80 -16.93 -39.32 -25.32
C HIS A 80 -18.32 -39.29 -26.00
N ARG A 81 -19.21 -40.24 -25.70
CA ARG A 81 -20.49 -40.46 -26.42
C ARG A 81 -21.63 -39.60 -25.89
N LYS A 82 -21.66 -39.36 -24.58
CA LYS A 82 -22.65 -38.50 -23.90
C LYS A 82 -21.93 -37.63 -22.88
N PRO A 83 -21.23 -36.56 -23.31
CA PRO A 83 -20.54 -35.69 -22.38
C PRO A 83 -21.55 -34.93 -21.53
N VAL A 84 -21.45 -35.09 -20.22
CA VAL A 84 -22.31 -34.40 -19.26
C VAL A 84 -21.90 -32.93 -19.16
N MET A 85 -20.58 -32.66 -19.14
CA MET A 85 -20.03 -31.31 -18.98
C MET A 85 -19.85 -30.55 -20.29
N GLY A 86 -20.07 -31.19 -21.44
CA GLY A 86 -19.72 -30.61 -22.74
C GLY A 86 -20.41 -29.27 -23.02
N ASN A 87 -21.70 -29.16 -22.68
CA ASN A 87 -22.46 -27.92 -22.91
C ASN A 87 -22.02 -26.79 -21.96
N VAL A 88 -21.75 -27.11 -20.70
CA VAL A 88 -21.30 -26.13 -19.69
C VAL A 88 -19.89 -25.65 -20.03
N LEU A 89 -19.00 -26.57 -20.45
CA LEU A 89 -17.67 -26.23 -20.94
C LEU A 89 -17.73 -25.35 -22.19
N TYR A 90 -18.68 -25.59 -23.09
CA TYR A 90 -18.85 -24.74 -24.26
C TYR A 90 -19.28 -23.32 -23.89
N MET A 91 -20.25 -23.16 -22.97
CA MET A 91 -20.63 -21.85 -22.44
C MET A 91 -19.45 -21.15 -21.74
N PHE A 92 -18.67 -21.92 -20.98
CA PHE A 92 -17.48 -21.43 -20.30
C PHE A 92 -16.38 -20.99 -21.26
N TYR A 93 -16.21 -21.71 -22.37
CA TYR A 93 -15.31 -21.29 -23.46
C TYR A 93 -15.75 -19.96 -24.08
N LEU A 94 -17.05 -19.81 -24.37
CA LEU A 94 -17.59 -18.54 -24.89
C LEU A 94 -17.43 -17.38 -23.90
N SER A 95 -17.54 -17.64 -22.60
CA SER A 95 -17.32 -16.61 -21.58
C SER A 95 -15.89 -16.06 -21.61
N LYS A 96 -14.89 -16.86 -22.03
CA LYS A 96 -13.51 -16.38 -22.20
C LYS A 96 -13.34 -15.40 -23.35
N ILE A 97 -14.19 -15.49 -24.37
CA ILE A 97 -14.26 -14.45 -25.41
C ILE A 97 -14.87 -13.17 -24.83
N LEU A 98 -15.90 -13.29 -23.99
CA LEU A 98 -16.48 -12.13 -23.30
C LEU A 98 -15.48 -11.45 -22.37
N ASP A 99 -14.63 -12.22 -21.67
CA ASP A 99 -13.57 -11.70 -20.80
C ASP A 99 -12.55 -10.81 -21.55
N PHE A 100 -12.39 -10.94 -22.88
CA PHE A 100 -11.56 -10.00 -23.65
C PHE A 100 -12.11 -8.57 -23.67
N THR A 101 -13.41 -8.39 -23.38
CA THR A 101 -14.05 -7.08 -23.26
C THR A 101 -13.46 -6.28 -22.09
N ASP A 102 -12.93 -6.94 -21.05
CA ASP A 102 -12.22 -6.26 -19.95
C ASP A 102 -11.00 -5.50 -20.47
N THR A 103 -10.23 -6.12 -21.37
CA THR A 103 -9.09 -5.48 -22.03
C THR A 103 -9.54 -4.32 -22.92
N VAL A 104 -10.69 -4.45 -23.60
CA VAL A 104 -11.29 -3.36 -24.38
C VAL A 104 -11.60 -2.17 -23.47
N PHE A 105 -12.24 -2.39 -22.32
CA PHE A 105 -12.54 -1.33 -21.37
C PHE A 105 -11.29 -0.66 -20.80
N ILE A 106 -10.22 -1.43 -20.55
CA ILE A 106 -8.95 -0.89 -20.08
C ILE A 106 -8.32 0.03 -21.12
N VAL A 107 -8.26 -0.42 -22.38
CA VAL A 107 -7.66 0.34 -23.50
C VAL A 107 -8.48 1.60 -23.81
N LEU A 108 -9.81 1.48 -23.94
CA LEU A 108 -10.69 2.62 -24.21
C LEU A 108 -10.75 3.63 -23.04
N GLY A 109 -10.66 3.12 -21.81
CA GLY A 109 -10.62 3.91 -20.58
C GLY A 109 -9.23 4.51 -20.26
N LYS A 110 -8.20 4.21 -21.08
CA LYS A 110 -6.79 4.59 -20.88
C LYS A 110 -6.23 4.22 -19.50
N LYS A 111 -6.64 3.07 -18.94
CA LYS A 111 -6.20 2.61 -17.62
C LYS A 111 -4.92 1.77 -17.72
N TRP A 112 -3.81 2.38 -18.15
CA TRP A 112 -2.56 1.66 -18.46
C TRP A 112 -1.99 0.83 -17.30
N ASN A 113 -2.19 1.26 -16.06
CA ASN A 113 -1.76 0.52 -14.86
C ASN A 113 -2.47 -0.84 -14.71
N GLN A 114 -3.64 -1.01 -15.32
CA GLN A 114 -4.38 -2.28 -15.33
C GLN A 114 -4.00 -3.16 -16.53
N LEU A 115 -3.45 -2.59 -17.61
CA LEU A 115 -2.99 -3.32 -18.80
C LEU A 115 -1.57 -3.88 -18.60
N SER A 116 -1.43 -4.82 -17.67
CA SER A 116 -0.15 -5.49 -17.41
C SER A 116 0.13 -6.62 -18.41
N PHE A 117 1.40 -7.01 -18.55
CA PHE A 117 1.77 -8.22 -19.28
C PHE A 117 1.03 -9.46 -18.76
N LEU A 118 0.91 -9.57 -17.42
CA LEU A 118 0.21 -10.68 -16.77
C LEU A 118 -1.26 -10.75 -17.18
N HIS A 119 -1.95 -9.61 -17.26
CA HIS A 119 -3.34 -9.52 -17.71
C HIS A 119 -3.49 -10.08 -19.14
N VAL A 120 -2.72 -9.55 -20.08
CA VAL A 120 -2.80 -9.95 -21.49
C VAL A 120 -2.42 -11.42 -21.68
N TYR A 121 -1.36 -11.87 -21.02
CA TYR A 121 -0.90 -13.27 -21.02
C TYR A 121 -1.96 -14.21 -20.45
N HIS A 122 -2.54 -13.88 -19.29
CA HIS A 122 -3.57 -14.69 -18.64
C HIS A 122 -4.81 -14.86 -19.52
N HIS A 123 -5.40 -13.77 -20.02
CA HIS A 123 -6.60 -13.85 -20.86
C HIS A 123 -6.35 -14.64 -22.17
N LEU A 124 -5.20 -14.45 -22.80
CA LEU A 124 -4.85 -15.16 -24.03
C LEU A 124 -4.64 -16.66 -23.79
N THR A 125 -3.87 -17.02 -22.77
CA THR A 125 -3.53 -18.42 -22.47
C THR A 125 -4.74 -19.20 -21.95
N ILE A 126 -5.55 -18.61 -21.07
CA ILE A 126 -6.78 -19.25 -20.57
C ILE A 126 -7.74 -19.53 -21.72
N PHE A 127 -7.95 -18.59 -22.65
CA PHE A 127 -8.78 -18.83 -23.84
C PHE A 127 -8.27 -20.04 -24.65
N LEU A 128 -6.97 -20.12 -24.92
CA LEU A 128 -6.36 -21.22 -25.68
C LEU A 128 -6.45 -22.56 -24.94
N VAL A 129 -6.22 -22.56 -23.61
CA VAL A 129 -6.33 -23.76 -22.77
C VAL A 129 -7.76 -24.29 -22.78
N TYR A 130 -8.77 -23.44 -22.65
CA TYR A 130 -10.17 -23.90 -22.68
C TYR A 130 -10.65 -24.27 -24.07
N PHE A 131 -10.13 -23.65 -25.13
CA PHE A 131 -10.30 -24.16 -26.50
C PHE A 131 -9.75 -25.59 -26.62
N LEU A 132 -8.53 -25.85 -26.13
CA LEU A 132 -7.94 -27.18 -26.19
C LEU A 132 -8.73 -28.21 -25.37
N ASN A 133 -9.22 -27.84 -24.18
CA ASN A 133 -10.10 -28.68 -23.36
C ASN A 133 -11.40 -29.00 -24.09
N LEU A 134 -12.04 -28.02 -24.75
CA LEU A 134 -13.24 -28.25 -25.56
C LEU A 134 -12.99 -29.27 -26.70
N ARG A 135 -11.76 -29.33 -27.22
CA ARG A 135 -11.38 -30.25 -28.31
C ARG A 135 -10.97 -31.64 -27.83
N LEU A 136 -10.25 -31.73 -26.71
CA LEU A 136 -9.56 -32.96 -26.28
C LEU A 136 -10.12 -33.54 -24.97
N ALA A 137 -10.53 -32.71 -24.02
CA ALA A 137 -10.82 -33.09 -22.64
C ALA A 137 -12.11 -32.41 -22.14
N TYR A 138 -13.22 -32.72 -22.81
CA TYR A 138 -14.47 -32.00 -22.66
C TYR A 138 -15.47 -32.55 -21.62
N ASP A 139 -15.05 -33.52 -20.83
CA ASP A 139 -15.87 -34.18 -19.82
C ASP A 139 -14.97 -34.67 -18.66
N GLY A 140 -15.56 -35.13 -17.56
CA GLY A 140 -14.79 -35.57 -16.39
C GLY A 140 -14.20 -34.37 -15.61
N ASP A 141 -12.90 -34.41 -15.31
CA ASP A 141 -12.21 -33.51 -14.35
C ASP A 141 -12.29 -32.00 -14.68
N VAL A 142 -12.63 -31.64 -15.92
CA VAL A 142 -12.75 -30.23 -16.33
C VAL A 142 -13.79 -29.45 -15.51
N TYR A 143 -14.81 -30.13 -14.96
CA TYR A 143 -15.86 -29.50 -14.14
C TYR A 143 -15.30 -28.74 -12.93
N ALA A 144 -14.26 -29.27 -12.28
CA ALA A 144 -13.67 -28.65 -11.10
C ALA A 144 -13.00 -27.31 -11.45
N THR A 145 -12.37 -27.24 -12.63
CA THR A 145 -11.76 -26.00 -13.12
C THR A 145 -12.82 -24.95 -13.48
N ILE A 146 -13.97 -25.37 -14.03
CA ILE A 146 -15.11 -24.50 -14.33
C ILE A 146 -15.69 -23.91 -13.04
N ILE A 147 -15.88 -24.73 -12.00
CA ILE A 147 -16.40 -24.27 -10.71
C ILE A 147 -15.43 -23.29 -10.05
N LEU A 148 -14.15 -23.64 -9.93
CA LEU A 148 -13.16 -22.79 -9.26
C LEU A 148 -12.98 -21.46 -9.98
N ASN A 149 -12.80 -21.50 -11.30
CA ASN A 149 -12.59 -20.29 -12.09
C ASN A 149 -13.85 -19.43 -12.16
N GLY A 150 -15.02 -20.04 -12.36
CA GLY A 150 -16.28 -19.31 -12.39
C GLY A 150 -16.63 -18.68 -11.03
N PHE A 151 -16.28 -19.32 -9.91
CA PHE A 151 -16.51 -18.78 -8.57
C PHE A 151 -15.65 -17.54 -8.32
N ILE A 152 -14.35 -17.63 -8.66
CA ILE A 152 -13.44 -16.47 -8.57
C ILE A 152 -13.92 -15.33 -9.47
N HIS A 153 -14.35 -15.62 -10.70
CA HIS A 153 -14.87 -14.58 -11.60
C HIS A 153 -16.19 -13.98 -11.10
N ALA A 154 -17.09 -14.76 -10.51
CA ALA A 154 -18.32 -14.23 -9.92
C ALA A 154 -18.01 -13.22 -8.81
N ILE A 155 -17.04 -13.53 -7.92
CA ILE A 155 -16.60 -12.60 -6.87
C ILE A 155 -15.90 -11.38 -7.48
N MET A 156 -15.01 -11.58 -8.45
CA MET A 156 -14.26 -10.49 -9.09
C MET A 156 -15.18 -9.51 -9.82
N TYR A 157 -16.14 -9.99 -10.62
CA TYR A 157 -17.07 -9.13 -11.34
C TYR A 157 -18.11 -8.49 -10.41
N MET A 158 -18.49 -9.17 -9.32
CA MET A 158 -19.29 -8.55 -8.26
C MET A 158 -18.52 -7.40 -7.61
N TYR A 159 -17.24 -7.59 -7.31
CA TYR A 159 -16.36 -6.53 -6.83
C TYR A 159 -16.24 -5.39 -7.85
N TYR A 160 -16.06 -5.65 -9.15
CA TYR A 160 -16.00 -4.61 -10.18
C TYR A 160 -17.32 -3.85 -10.33
N PHE A 161 -18.47 -4.52 -10.19
CA PHE A 161 -19.77 -3.88 -10.17
C PHE A 161 -19.91 -2.93 -8.99
N VAL A 162 -19.58 -3.41 -7.78
CA VAL A 162 -19.61 -2.63 -6.54
C VAL A 162 -18.61 -1.47 -6.62
N SER A 163 -17.33 -1.70 -6.92
CA SER A 163 -16.33 -0.63 -7.00
C SER A 163 -16.66 0.44 -8.06
N ALA A 164 -17.37 0.08 -9.13
CA ALA A 164 -17.79 1.04 -10.15
C ALA A 164 -19.02 1.87 -9.74
N HIS A 165 -19.95 1.35 -8.93
CA HIS A 165 -21.25 1.98 -8.63
C HIS A 165 -21.48 2.37 -7.17
N THR A 166 -20.73 1.81 -6.24
CA THR A 166 -20.73 2.18 -4.81
C THR A 166 -20.24 3.62 -4.59
N ARG A 167 -19.48 4.20 -5.54
CA ARG A 167 -19.17 5.64 -5.54
C ARG A 167 -20.41 6.52 -5.74
N ASP A 168 -21.42 6.02 -6.46
CA ASP A 168 -22.63 6.77 -6.81
C ASP A 168 -23.83 6.40 -5.92
N ILE A 169 -23.84 5.23 -5.27
CA ILE A 169 -24.93 4.75 -4.38
C ILE A 169 -24.75 5.21 -2.92
N TRP A 170 -23.52 5.43 -2.46
CA TRP A 170 -23.28 5.94 -1.10
C TRP A 170 -23.43 7.46 -0.96
N GLN A 171 -23.50 8.21 -2.06
CA GLN A 171 -23.83 9.64 -2.03
C GLN A 171 -25.32 9.92 -1.72
N PRO A 172 -26.32 9.24 -2.33
CA PRO A 172 -27.73 9.55 -2.07
C PRO A 172 -28.28 9.02 -0.74
N LEU A 173 -27.65 8.01 -0.11
CA LEU A 173 -28.10 7.48 1.20
C LEU A 173 -27.64 8.35 2.39
N GLU A 174 -26.68 9.26 2.20
CA GLU A 174 -26.30 10.28 3.18
C GLU A 174 -27.26 11.48 3.20
N GLU A 175 -27.97 11.76 2.10
CA GLU A 175 -28.86 12.93 2.00
C GLU A 175 -30.24 12.74 2.65
N ASP A 176 -30.80 11.53 2.67
CA ASP A 176 -32.19 11.31 3.12
C ASP A 176 -32.35 11.01 4.63
N SER A 177 -31.25 10.88 5.39
CA SER A 177 -31.31 10.65 6.86
C SER A 177 -31.13 11.92 7.71
N LEU A 178 -31.01 13.10 7.08
CA LEU A 178 -30.76 14.39 7.76
C LEU A 178 -31.81 15.48 7.48
N ILE A 179 -33.08 15.11 7.22
CA ILE A 179 -34.19 16.08 7.25
C ILE A 179 -34.73 16.17 8.68
N GLY A 180 -34.07 16.99 9.50
CA GLY A 180 -34.48 17.24 10.86
C GLY A 180 -33.71 18.39 11.51
N THR A 181 -34.29 19.59 11.40
CA THR A 181 -34.02 20.80 12.22
C THR A 181 -32.92 21.80 11.78
N ARG A 182 -33.43 22.92 11.25
CA ARG A 182 -33.04 24.34 11.46
C ARG A 182 -31.55 24.68 11.62
N GLY A 183 -31.02 25.29 10.55
CA GLY A 183 -30.51 26.66 10.57
C GLY A 183 -29.22 26.91 11.35
N GLY A 184 -28.09 26.72 10.70
CA GLY A 184 -26.78 27.20 11.14
C GLY A 184 -25.70 26.86 10.13
N SER A 185 -25.12 27.89 9.51
CA SER A 185 -24.01 27.79 8.57
C SER A 185 -22.89 26.88 9.07
N LYS A 186 -22.66 25.76 8.39
CA LYS A 186 -21.38 25.02 8.39
C LYS A 186 -21.05 24.59 6.96
N LYS A 187 -20.43 25.51 6.23
CA LYS A 187 -19.43 25.14 5.21
C LYS A 187 -18.11 25.17 5.95
N ASP A 188 -17.49 24.02 6.20
CA ASP A 188 -16.05 23.90 6.35
C ASP A 188 -15.59 22.46 6.13
N ALA A 189 -14.54 22.34 5.32
CA ALA A 189 -13.76 21.14 4.97
C ALA A 189 -14.33 20.17 3.91
N PHE A 190 -14.71 20.70 2.74
CA PHE A 190 -14.56 19.94 1.49
C PHE A 190 -13.17 20.21 0.91
N ILE A 191 -12.27 19.22 0.95
CA ILE A 191 -11.07 19.22 0.11
C ILE A 191 -11.53 18.78 -1.28
N VAL A 192 -11.63 19.76 -2.20
CA VAL A 192 -11.85 19.55 -3.63
C VAL A 192 -10.56 19.97 -4.32
N VAL A 193 -9.87 19.04 -4.99
CA VAL A 193 -8.89 19.36 -6.02
C VAL A 193 -9.50 18.96 -7.36
N VAL A 194 -9.68 19.96 -8.23
CA VAL A 194 -10.18 19.84 -9.61
C VAL A 194 -9.02 19.42 -10.52
N PRO A 195 -9.22 18.53 -11.51
CA PRO A 195 -8.16 18.12 -12.43
C PRO A 195 -7.86 19.22 -13.45
N VAL A 196 -6.58 19.47 -13.71
CA VAL A 196 -6.14 20.39 -14.78
C VAL A 196 -5.96 19.61 -16.08
N LYS A 197 -6.96 19.70 -16.97
CA LYS A 197 -6.78 19.44 -18.41
C LYS A 197 -7.59 20.43 -19.23
N GLU A 198 -6.95 21.54 -19.61
CA GLU A 198 -7.00 22.16 -20.94
C GLU A 198 -6.07 23.38 -20.94
N GLN A 199 -4.93 23.27 -21.64
CA GLN A 199 -4.13 24.44 -22.02
C GLN A 199 -4.70 25.00 -23.31
N GLN A 200 -5.19 26.25 -23.27
CA GLN A 200 -4.93 27.33 -24.24
C GLN A 200 -5.92 28.49 -24.02
N ASN A 201 -5.50 29.52 -23.28
CA ASN A 201 -5.52 30.91 -23.72
C ASN A 201 -5.24 31.86 -22.55
N ASP A 202 -4.47 32.90 -22.88
CA ASP A 202 -4.05 33.99 -22.03
C ASP A 202 -5.17 34.68 -21.24
N THR A 203 -4.73 35.35 -20.17
CA THR A 203 -5.46 36.38 -19.40
C THR A 203 -6.69 35.90 -18.64
N LYS A 204 -6.47 35.32 -17.43
CA LYS A 204 -7.31 35.51 -16.22
C LYS A 204 -6.73 34.77 -15.01
N ILE A 205 -5.52 35.15 -14.60
CA ILE A 205 -5.07 34.97 -13.21
C ILE A 205 -5.69 36.12 -12.40
N SER A 206 -6.99 36.03 -12.13
CA SER A 206 -7.67 36.96 -11.23
C SER A 206 -8.96 36.30 -10.72
N ASN A 207 -8.81 35.46 -9.70
CA ASN A 207 -9.74 35.24 -8.58
C ASN A 207 -9.41 33.93 -7.85
N LEU A 208 -8.18 33.81 -7.36
CA LEU A 208 -7.77 32.78 -6.38
C LEU A 208 -8.43 33.10 -5.03
N ARG A 209 -9.52 32.40 -4.70
CA ARG A 209 -9.85 32.05 -3.31
C ARG A 209 -9.70 30.55 -3.17
N GLN A 210 -8.50 30.10 -2.82
CA GLN A 210 -8.21 28.79 -2.25
C GLN A 210 -6.81 28.87 -1.63
N ASP A 211 -6.76 29.05 -0.31
CA ASP A 211 -5.54 29.36 0.44
C ASP A 211 -4.70 28.11 0.80
N VAL A 212 -5.18 26.89 0.47
CA VAL A 212 -4.41 25.63 0.50
C VAL A 212 -4.42 24.99 -0.87
N VAL A 213 -3.25 24.55 -1.33
CA VAL A 213 -3.14 23.74 -2.55
C VAL A 213 -2.41 22.45 -2.21
N TRP A 214 -3.07 21.31 -2.45
CA TRP A 214 -2.50 19.99 -2.20
C TRP A 214 -2.25 19.30 -3.54
N HIS A 215 -1.03 18.81 -3.73
CA HIS A 215 -0.57 18.17 -4.95
C HIS A 215 0.17 16.87 -4.61
N GLY A 216 -0.07 15.80 -5.36
CA GLY A 216 0.64 14.54 -5.15
C GLY A 216 -0.26 13.32 -5.19
N MET A 217 0.31 12.16 -4.83
CA MET A 217 -0.42 10.90 -4.80
C MET A 217 -1.67 11.04 -3.94
N CYS A 218 -2.85 11.11 -4.59
CA CYS A 218 -4.13 10.78 -3.95
C CYS A 218 -3.86 9.47 -3.23
N GLY A 219 -3.90 9.50 -1.89
CA GLY A 219 -3.59 8.35 -1.06
C GLY A 219 -4.12 7.10 -1.73
N SER A 220 -3.24 6.13 -1.93
CA SER A 220 -3.62 4.80 -2.38
C SER A 220 -4.52 4.22 -1.30
N ILE A 221 -5.79 4.61 -1.26
CA ILE A 221 -6.78 3.97 -0.40
C ILE A 221 -6.86 2.53 -0.92
N GLY A 222 -6.16 1.61 -0.25
CA GLY A 222 -6.37 0.17 -0.41
C GLY A 222 -5.18 -0.69 -0.83
N ARG A 223 -3.95 -0.49 -0.30
CA ARG A 223 -3.01 -1.61 -0.16
C ARG A 223 -2.23 -1.59 1.16
N GLY A 224 -2.84 -2.16 2.19
CA GLY A 224 -2.14 -2.97 3.21
C GLY A 224 -1.34 -2.26 4.31
N GLU A 225 -0.89 -1.02 4.12
CA GLU A 225 -0.13 -0.26 5.14
C GLU A 225 -0.63 1.18 5.36
N ASP A 226 -1.65 1.63 4.61
CA ASP A 226 -2.16 3.00 4.67
C ASP A 226 -3.18 3.21 5.80
N ILE A 227 -3.06 4.33 6.52
CA ILE A 227 -4.01 4.77 7.55
C ILE A 227 -5.33 5.23 6.88
N ASP A 228 -6.46 4.71 7.36
CA ASP A 228 -7.76 5.31 7.07
C ASP A 228 -7.98 6.53 7.98
N LEU A 229 -7.88 7.72 7.39
CA LEU A 229 -8.12 8.99 8.09
C LEU A 229 -9.56 9.16 8.59
N LYS A 230 -10.49 8.29 8.15
CA LYS A 230 -11.87 8.24 8.63
C LYS A 230 -12.10 7.23 9.76
N ASP A 231 -11.14 6.35 10.03
CA ASP A 231 -11.25 5.40 11.15
C ASP A 231 -10.91 6.12 12.46
N GLU A 232 -11.88 6.20 13.38
CA GLU A 232 -11.70 6.78 14.72
C GLU A 232 -10.62 6.06 15.55
N ARG A 233 -10.24 4.84 15.14
CA ARG A 233 -9.18 4.06 15.77
C ARG A 233 -7.77 4.42 15.31
N THR A 234 -7.63 5.31 14.33
CA THR A 234 -6.33 5.85 13.92
C THR A 234 -5.67 6.58 15.09
N LEU A 235 -4.39 6.31 15.34
CA LEU A 235 -3.58 7.10 16.27
C LEU A 235 -3.18 8.41 15.58
N SER A 236 -3.51 9.54 16.21
CA SER A 236 -3.23 10.85 15.65
C SER A 236 -1.76 11.26 15.75
N ARG A 237 -1.01 10.68 16.71
CA ARG A 237 0.39 11.00 17.04
C ARG A 237 0.65 12.51 17.03
N SER A 238 -0.26 13.29 17.61
CA SER A 238 -0.28 14.75 17.48
C SER A 238 0.98 15.42 18.02
N THR A 239 1.58 14.85 19.07
CA THR A 239 2.82 15.37 19.67
C THR A 239 4.01 15.19 18.73
N LEU A 240 4.17 13.99 18.16
CA LEU A 240 5.26 13.70 17.22
C LEU A 240 5.11 14.50 15.92
N THR A 241 3.90 14.55 15.36
CA THR A 241 3.64 15.33 14.13
C THR A 241 3.87 16.82 14.35
N ALA A 242 3.50 17.36 15.52
CA ALA A 242 3.80 18.73 15.89
C ALA A 242 5.31 18.99 16.05
N ASP A 243 6.05 18.06 16.66
CA ASP A 243 7.51 18.18 16.80
C ASP A 243 8.21 18.13 15.44
N ILE A 244 7.81 17.21 14.54
CA ILE A 244 8.32 17.15 13.16
C ILE A 244 8.09 18.48 12.45
N ILE A 245 6.86 19.02 12.51
CA ILE A 245 6.53 20.29 11.88
C ILE A 245 7.34 21.44 12.49
N HIS A 246 7.48 21.47 13.82
CA HIS A 246 8.23 22.51 14.51
C HIS A 246 9.72 22.50 14.11
N ARG A 247 10.34 21.32 14.13
CA ARG A 247 11.72 21.17 13.65
C ARG A 247 11.82 21.51 12.16
N LEU A 248 10.81 21.17 11.36
CA LEU A 248 10.81 21.42 9.91
C LEU A 248 10.85 22.91 9.63
N GLU A 249 10.09 23.70 10.38
CA GLU A 249 10.12 25.16 10.27
C GLU A 249 11.48 25.76 10.62
N LYS A 250 12.14 25.20 11.64
CA LYS A 250 13.41 25.69 12.17
C LYS A 250 14.60 25.31 11.29
N MET A 251 14.63 24.06 10.82
CA MET A 251 15.79 23.48 10.12
C MET A 251 15.61 23.49 8.61
N HIS A 252 14.40 23.74 8.12
CA HIS A 252 13.98 23.78 6.71
C HIS A 252 14.04 22.45 5.95
N VAL A 253 14.96 21.57 6.32
CA VAL A 253 15.08 20.21 5.80
C VAL A 253 15.16 19.22 6.95
N ILE A 254 14.37 18.15 6.88
CA ILE A 254 14.39 17.04 7.85
C ILE A 254 14.50 15.72 7.13
N LEU A 255 15.30 14.83 7.71
CA LEU A 255 15.39 13.42 7.32
C LEU A 255 14.85 12.53 8.43
N VAL A 256 13.81 11.75 8.13
CA VAL A 256 13.28 10.71 9.00
C VAL A 256 13.90 9.39 8.57
N ASN A 257 14.85 8.89 9.35
CA ASN A 257 15.57 7.66 9.05
C ASN A 257 15.08 6.53 9.96
N SER A 258 14.54 5.46 9.37
CA SER A 258 13.98 4.37 10.17
C SER A 258 13.98 3.01 9.46
N PRO A 259 13.89 1.88 10.18
CA PRO A 259 13.84 0.54 9.59
C PRO A 259 12.49 0.27 8.91
N PRO A 260 12.36 -0.77 8.09
CA PRO A 260 11.06 -1.25 7.62
C PRO A 260 10.06 -1.47 8.77
N MET A 261 8.76 -1.24 8.54
CA MET A 261 7.68 -1.40 9.53
C MET A 261 7.63 -0.38 10.68
N THR A 262 8.27 0.78 10.56
CA THR A 262 8.01 1.95 11.43
C THR A 262 6.88 2.86 10.92
N GLU A 263 6.09 2.39 9.97
CA GLU A 263 4.93 3.12 9.42
C GLU A 263 5.28 4.51 8.86
N LYS A 264 6.42 4.63 8.14
CA LYS A 264 6.88 5.89 7.52
C LYS A 264 5.82 6.55 6.65
N THR A 265 5.23 5.80 5.73
CA THR A 265 4.19 6.29 4.81
C THR A 265 2.95 6.79 5.55
N SER A 266 2.60 6.11 6.63
CA SER A 266 1.54 6.52 7.56
C SER A 266 1.88 7.83 8.29
N LEU A 267 3.11 7.97 8.79
CA LEU A 267 3.60 9.19 9.43
C LEU A 267 3.67 10.37 8.45
N ALA A 268 4.11 10.14 7.21
CA ALA A 268 4.11 11.13 6.13
C ALA A 268 2.69 11.67 5.87
N THR A 269 1.70 10.78 5.87
CA THR A 269 0.29 11.12 5.73
C THR A 269 -0.22 11.92 6.92
N LEU A 270 0.11 11.52 8.15
CA LEU A 270 -0.27 12.25 9.37
C LEU A 270 0.34 13.65 9.44
N VAL A 271 1.62 13.81 9.08
CA VAL A 271 2.28 15.13 9.02
C VAL A 271 1.62 16.02 7.97
N SER A 272 1.29 15.47 6.80
CA SER A 272 0.58 16.21 5.75
C SER A 272 -0.79 16.70 6.24
N LEU A 273 -1.54 15.85 6.94
CA LEU A 273 -2.84 16.22 7.51
C LEU A 273 -2.70 17.29 8.60
N ALA A 274 -1.68 17.17 9.46
CA ALA A 274 -1.40 18.15 10.50
C ALA A 274 -1.07 19.52 9.92
N LEU A 275 -0.31 19.60 8.83
CA LEU A 275 -0.07 20.84 8.09
C LEU A 275 -1.37 21.45 7.54
N VAL A 276 -2.21 20.66 6.85
CA VAL A 276 -3.52 21.11 6.35
C VAL A 276 -4.42 21.62 7.49
N ASN A 277 -4.42 20.98 8.64
CA ASN A 277 -5.23 21.41 9.78
C ASN A 277 -4.67 22.69 10.43
N ARG A 278 -3.34 22.85 10.48
CA ARG A 278 -2.70 24.08 10.95
C ARG A 278 -3.06 25.27 10.06
N HIS A 279 -3.09 25.08 8.74
CA HIS A 279 -3.59 26.11 7.83
C HIS A 279 -4.98 26.64 8.23
N LYS A 280 -5.94 25.73 8.50
CA LYS A 280 -7.31 26.12 8.84
C LYS A 280 -7.38 26.95 10.12
N GLN A 281 -6.44 26.76 11.03
CA GLN A 281 -6.38 27.47 12.31
C GLN A 281 -5.62 28.80 12.20
N GLU A 282 -4.54 28.85 11.41
CA GLU A 282 -3.61 29.98 11.35
C GLU A 282 -3.83 30.89 10.12
N ASN A 283 -4.69 30.50 9.17
CA ASN A 283 -5.01 31.22 7.93
C ASN A 283 -3.78 31.59 7.07
N ARG A 284 -2.76 30.72 7.07
CA ARG A 284 -1.47 30.89 6.36
C ARG A 284 -1.47 30.18 5.03
N LYS A 285 -1.15 30.82 3.90
CA LYS A 285 -1.11 30.12 2.60
C LYS A 285 -0.07 29.00 2.58
N GLU A 286 -0.51 27.77 2.37
CA GLU A 286 0.36 26.59 2.38
C GLU A 286 0.12 25.71 1.13
N ALA A 287 1.19 25.21 0.54
CA ALA A 287 1.16 24.28 -0.58
C ALA A 287 1.90 23.00 -0.17
N ILE A 288 1.22 21.85 -0.21
CA ILE A 288 1.78 20.57 0.27
C ILE A 288 1.91 19.61 -0.91
N PHE A 289 3.12 19.09 -1.09
CA PHE A 289 3.50 18.17 -2.16
C PHE A 289 3.89 16.81 -1.58
N ASN A 290 3.06 15.79 -1.81
CA ASN A 290 3.36 14.41 -1.40
C ASN A 290 3.85 13.60 -2.60
N PHE A 291 5.09 13.12 -2.53
CA PHE A 291 5.76 12.46 -3.64
C PHE A 291 6.50 11.21 -3.15
N SER A 292 6.39 10.11 -3.88
CA SER A 292 7.14 8.88 -3.59
C SER A 292 8.23 8.65 -4.63
N ALA A 293 9.47 8.50 -4.19
CA ALA A 293 10.60 8.25 -5.07
C ALA A 293 10.55 6.87 -5.75
N LEU A 294 9.78 5.91 -5.22
CA LEU A 294 9.52 4.63 -5.89
C LEU A 294 8.80 4.79 -7.24
N GLY A 295 8.08 5.90 -7.43
CA GLY A 295 7.41 6.20 -8.69
C GLY A 295 8.33 6.74 -9.78
N ILE A 296 9.63 6.97 -9.50
CA ILE A 296 10.60 7.44 -10.50
C ILE A 296 11.05 6.25 -11.35
N SER A 297 10.71 6.27 -12.63
CA SER A 297 11.18 5.23 -13.56
C SER A 297 12.69 5.36 -13.83
N MET A 298 13.37 4.24 -14.14
CA MET A 298 14.83 4.19 -14.36
C MET A 298 15.37 5.22 -15.38
N ASN A 299 14.53 5.73 -16.28
CA ASN A 299 14.92 6.62 -17.38
C ASN A 299 14.39 8.05 -17.25
N GLU A 300 13.78 8.41 -16.13
CA GLU A 300 13.09 9.69 -15.95
C GLU A 300 13.89 10.65 -15.05
N THR A 301 13.75 11.96 -15.31
CA THR A 301 14.36 12.98 -14.45
C THR A 301 13.45 13.25 -13.24
N PHE A 302 14.01 13.78 -12.15
CA PHE A 302 13.21 14.18 -10.98
C PHE A 302 12.09 15.16 -11.35
N GLU A 303 12.35 16.13 -12.24
CA GLU A 303 11.37 17.14 -12.65
C GLU A 303 10.21 16.52 -13.45
N ASP A 304 10.49 15.55 -14.32
CA ASP A 304 9.48 14.82 -15.09
C ASP A 304 8.59 13.97 -14.16
N ALA A 305 9.22 13.23 -13.23
CA ALA A 305 8.50 12.41 -12.27
C ALA A 305 7.64 13.28 -11.32
N PHE A 306 8.17 14.42 -10.88
CA PHE A 306 7.42 15.39 -10.07
C PHE A 306 6.22 15.95 -10.85
N LYS A 307 6.43 16.35 -12.11
CA LYS A 307 5.35 16.86 -12.97
C LYS A 307 4.29 15.80 -13.24
N GLN A 308 4.68 14.54 -13.38
CA GLN A 308 3.76 13.43 -13.58
C GLN A 308 2.93 13.14 -12.33
N GLN A 309 3.54 13.14 -11.15
CA GLN A 309 2.87 12.78 -9.89
C GLN A 309 2.07 13.93 -9.27
N CYS A 310 2.57 15.17 -9.37
CA CYS A 310 1.96 16.35 -8.76
C CYS A 310 1.11 17.18 -9.73
N GLU A 311 1.11 16.83 -11.03
CA GLU A 311 0.45 17.55 -12.13
C GLU A 311 0.87 19.04 -12.24
N LEU A 312 2.00 19.41 -11.63
CA LEU A 312 2.54 20.77 -11.57
C LEU A 312 4.03 20.75 -11.92
N SER A 313 4.51 21.75 -12.66
CA SER A 313 5.94 21.83 -12.96
C SER A 313 6.76 22.12 -11.70
N TRP A 314 7.96 21.56 -11.62
CA TRP A 314 8.90 21.83 -10.53
C TRP A 314 9.23 23.32 -10.39
N THR A 315 9.35 24.02 -11.52
CA THR A 315 9.58 25.46 -11.58
C THR A 315 8.44 26.26 -10.97
N ASP A 316 7.20 25.84 -11.19
CA ASP A 316 6.04 26.50 -10.59
C ASP A 316 5.96 26.27 -9.08
N ALA A 317 6.28 25.04 -8.64
CA ALA A 317 6.31 24.69 -7.23
C ALA A 317 7.34 25.52 -6.44
N ARG A 318 8.54 25.70 -6.99
CA ARG A 318 9.67 26.34 -6.28
C ARG A 318 9.74 27.85 -6.42
N SER A 319 9.14 28.44 -7.46
CA SER A 319 9.28 29.88 -7.76
C SER A 319 7.94 30.58 -7.79
N THR A 320 6.96 30.05 -8.53
CA THR A 320 5.66 30.69 -8.71
C THR A 320 4.85 30.70 -7.42
N LEU A 321 4.75 29.58 -6.70
CA LEU A 321 4.00 29.50 -5.44
C LEU A 321 4.62 30.36 -4.31
N PRO A 322 5.94 30.28 -4.04
CA PRO A 322 6.59 31.16 -3.07
C PRO A 322 6.41 32.65 -3.37
N SER A 323 6.46 33.04 -4.65
CA SER A 323 6.24 34.44 -5.07
C SER A 323 4.82 34.94 -4.82
N GLN A 324 3.85 34.03 -4.73
CA GLN A 324 2.44 34.32 -4.40
C GLN A 324 2.17 34.30 -2.89
N GLY A 325 3.20 34.10 -2.07
CA GLY A 325 3.12 34.07 -0.61
C GLY A 325 2.76 32.71 -0.01
N TYR A 326 2.82 31.62 -0.79
CA TYR A 326 2.63 30.27 -0.26
C TYR A 326 3.90 29.76 0.40
N MET A 327 3.75 29.12 1.55
CA MET A 327 4.77 28.26 2.14
C MET A 327 4.65 26.85 1.54
N VAL A 328 5.72 26.34 0.96
CA VAL A 328 5.72 25.07 0.23
C VAL A 328 6.33 23.98 1.11
N TYR A 329 5.56 22.92 1.39
CA TYR A 329 6.03 21.72 2.07
C TYR A 329 6.15 20.59 1.08
N MET A 330 7.33 19.99 1.02
CA MET A 330 7.63 18.82 0.24
C MET A 330 7.78 17.62 1.15
N VAL A 331 6.92 16.62 0.99
CA VAL A 331 7.02 15.35 1.71
C VAL A 331 7.43 14.27 0.71
N LEU A 332 8.66 13.82 0.85
CA LEU A 332 9.30 12.82 0.00
C LEU A 332 9.35 11.49 0.74
N ASP A 333 8.65 10.48 0.22
CA ASP A 333 8.74 9.10 0.73
C ASP A 333 9.76 8.27 -0.07
N GLU A 334 10.40 7.31 0.59
CA GLU A 334 11.41 6.38 0.04
C GLU A 334 12.63 7.08 -0.60
N ALA A 335 13.13 8.13 0.05
CA ALA A 335 14.24 8.96 -0.45
C ALA A 335 15.53 8.18 -0.79
N GLN A 336 15.73 6.97 -0.24
CA GLN A 336 16.85 6.10 -0.61
C GLN A 336 16.87 5.70 -2.10
N VAL A 337 15.72 5.69 -2.76
CA VAL A 337 15.61 5.31 -4.19
C VAL A 337 16.23 6.37 -5.09
N ILE A 338 16.33 7.61 -4.61
CA ILE A 338 17.01 8.72 -5.30
C ILE A 338 18.53 8.46 -5.42
N TYR A 339 19.05 7.45 -4.71
CA TYR A 339 20.48 7.14 -4.60
C TYR A 339 20.93 5.80 -5.21
N ARG A 340 20.03 4.88 -5.58
CA ARG A 340 20.44 3.52 -5.99
C ARG A 340 21.22 3.53 -7.31
N GLU A 341 22.47 3.05 -7.25
CA GLU A 341 23.35 2.89 -8.41
C GLU A 341 22.74 1.98 -9.48
N GLY A 342 22.70 2.49 -10.71
CA GLY A 342 22.62 1.70 -11.94
C GLY A 342 23.75 2.12 -12.87
N THR A 343 24.28 1.18 -13.65
CA THR A 343 25.48 1.29 -14.52
C THR A 343 25.38 2.31 -15.66
N SER A 344 24.38 3.20 -15.65
CA SER A 344 24.16 4.24 -16.65
C SER A 344 23.90 5.60 -15.98
N SER A 345 25.00 6.24 -15.57
CA SER A 345 25.17 7.66 -15.19
C SER A 345 24.14 8.26 -14.21
N PRO A 346 24.43 8.23 -12.89
CA PRO A 346 23.60 8.84 -11.83
C PRO A 346 23.62 10.38 -11.80
N ARG A 347 24.65 11.03 -12.36
CA ARG A 347 24.96 12.46 -12.14
C ARG A 347 24.00 13.48 -12.76
N HIS A 348 23.01 13.06 -13.55
CA HIS A 348 22.10 14.00 -14.22
C HIS A 348 20.63 13.88 -13.81
N LYS A 349 20.21 12.82 -13.09
CA LYS A 349 18.78 12.54 -12.86
C LYS A 349 18.23 13.11 -11.55
N THR A 350 19.06 13.21 -10.51
CA THR A 350 18.65 13.65 -9.16
C THR A 350 19.46 14.84 -8.63
N THR A 351 20.45 15.31 -9.39
CA THR A 351 21.30 16.47 -9.06
C THR A 351 20.50 17.74 -8.82
N VAL A 352 19.46 17.97 -9.62
CA VAL A 352 18.54 19.11 -9.48
C VAL A 352 17.88 19.14 -8.09
N PHE A 353 17.48 17.97 -7.58
CA PHE A 353 16.89 17.86 -6.24
C PHE A 353 17.91 18.18 -5.15
N TRP A 354 19.13 17.63 -5.22
CA TRP A 354 20.16 17.85 -4.20
C TRP A 354 20.74 19.26 -4.21
N GLU A 355 20.88 19.88 -5.37
CA GLU A 355 21.19 21.31 -5.48
C GLU A 355 20.10 22.17 -4.84
N HIS A 356 18.83 21.74 -4.96
CA HIS A 356 17.73 22.41 -4.30
C HIS A 356 17.75 22.25 -2.78
N VAL A 357 17.97 21.04 -2.26
CA VAL A 357 18.13 20.79 -0.83
C VAL A 357 19.24 21.68 -0.24
N LYS A 358 20.38 21.79 -0.93
CA LYS A 358 21.46 22.72 -0.53
C LYS A 358 21.01 24.17 -0.52
N TYR A 359 20.24 24.59 -1.52
CA TYR A 359 19.71 25.94 -1.59
C TYR A 359 18.75 26.24 -0.43
N VAL A 360 17.87 25.30 -0.08
CA VAL A 360 16.95 25.43 1.07
C VAL A 360 17.72 25.52 2.39
N LEU A 361 18.74 24.66 2.59
CA LEU A 361 19.58 24.67 3.79
C LEU A 361 20.34 26.00 3.96
N ASN A 362 20.84 26.58 2.86
CA ASN A 362 21.63 27.82 2.90
C ASN A 362 20.77 29.09 2.90
N ASN A 363 19.47 29.01 2.61
CA ASN A 363 18.60 30.17 2.45
C ASN A 363 17.38 30.08 3.39
N ALA A 364 17.57 30.55 4.63
CA ALA A 364 16.53 30.51 5.66
C ALA A 364 15.26 31.32 5.34
N ALA A 365 15.37 32.32 4.45
CA ALA A 365 14.24 33.14 4.01
C ALA A 365 13.42 32.47 2.90
N TYR A 366 13.85 31.31 2.41
CA TYR A 366 13.17 30.62 1.32
C TYR A 366 11.93 29.90 1.84
N ASN A 367 10.79 30.09 1.16
CA ASN A 367 9.49 29.53 1.58
C ASN A 367 9.29 28.07 1.15
N VAL A 368 10.34 27.26 1.16
CA VAL A 368 10.28 25.83 0.87
C VAL A 368 10.80 25.04 2.05
N ARG A 369 10.11 23.97 2.41
CA ARG A 369 10.42 23.05 3.49
C ARG A 369 10.43 21.62 2.96
N ILE A 370 11.44 20.83 3.27
CA ILE A 370 11.61 19.47 2.71
C ILE A 370 11.67 18.45 3.83
N LEU A 371 10.70 17.54 3.86
CA LEU A 371 10.64 16.38 4.74
C LEU A 371 10.92 15.13 3.91
N MET A 372 11.94 14.38 4.28
CA MET A 372 12.35 13.17 3.57
C MET A 372 12.23 11.96 4.49
N PHE A 373 11.58 10.90 4.03
CA PHE A 373 11.56 9.60 4.69
C PHE A 373 12.50 8.65 3.98
N ALA A 374 13.43 8.03 4.71
CA ALA A 374 14.38 7.06 4.17
C ALA A 374 14.43 5.80 5.03
N ALA A 375 14.68 4.66 4.38
CA ALA A 375 15.08 3.45 5.08
C ALA A 375 16.55 3.53 5.53
N TYR A 376 16.91 2.91 6.67
CA TYR A 376 18.31 2.81 7.14
C TYR A 376 19.29 2.22 6.10
N ASP A 377 18.78 1.57 5.04
CA ASP A 377 19.52 1.02 3.89
C ASP A 377 20.25 2.06 3.03
N SER A 378 20.01 3.36 3.21
CA SER A 378 20.90 4.37 2.63
C SER A 378 21.68 5.06 3.73
N GLY A 379 22.91 4.59 3.95
CA GLY A 379 23.99 5.55 4.11
C GLY A 379 23.85 6.46 2.90
N VAL A 380 23.24 7.62 3.10
CA VAL A 380 22.99 8.52 2.01
C VAL A 380 24.38 8.93 1.54
N GLU A 381 24.83 8.38 0.41
CA GLU A 381 26.19 8.57 -0.08
C GLU A 381 26.33 10.00 -0.63
N TYR A 382 26.39 10.98 0.30
CA TYR A 382 26.70 12.37 0.04
C TYR A 382 28.13 12.53 -0.50
N MET A 383 28.95 11.47 -0.42
CA MET A 383 30.36 11.47 -0.83
C MET A 383 30.58 11.68 -2.33
N HIS A 384 29.53 11.61 -3.16
CA HIS A 384 29.65 11.76 -4.61
C HIS A 384 29.09 13.08 -5.17
N LEU A 385 28.57 13.95 -4.30
CA LEU A 385 28.29 15.35 -4.65
C LEU A 385 29.61 16.14 -4.63
N SER A 386 29.76 17.11 -5.54
CA SER A 386 30.93 18.02 -5.58
C SER A 386 31.16 18.76 -4.25
N THR A 387 30.14 18.81 -3.39
CA THR A 387 30.16 19.23 -1.99
C THR A 387 29.22 18.29 -1.19
N PRO A 388 29.70 17.56 -0.18
CA PRO A 388 28.84 16.72 0.65
C PRO A 388 27.85 17.57 1.45
N ILE A 389 26.60 17.12 1.57
CA ILE A 389 25.61 17.71 2.50
C ILE A 389 25.75 16.95 3.81
N GLN A 390 26.13 17.62 4.89
CA GLN A 390 26.12 17.03 6.22
C GLN A 390 24.79 17.41 6.89
N PHE A 391 24.01 16.39 7.27
CA PHE A 391 22.85 16.59 8.13
C PHE A 391 23.31 16.46 9.58
N ASP A 392 23.15 17.55 10.34
CA ASP A 392 23.38 17.50 11.78
C ASP A 392 22.35 16.58 12.45
N GLU A 393 22.70 16.00 13.61
CA GLU A 393 21.80 15.11 14.37
C GLU A 393 20.44 15.75 14.66
N ILE A 394 20.38 17.09 14.78
CA ILE A 394 19.16 17.86 15.03
C ILE A 394 18.19 17.83 13.83
N MET A 395 18.69 17.58 12.61
CA MET A 395 17.90 17.50 11.38
C MET A 395 17.34 16.09 11.13
N MET A 396 17.71 15.11 11.97
CA MET A 396 17.37 13.71 11.79
C MET A 396 16.40 13.23 12.87
N PHE A 397 15.33 12.55 12.46
CA PHE A 397 14.51 11.74 13.37
C PHE A 397 15.00 10.30 13.34
N THR A 398 15.25 9.75 14.52
CA THR A 398 15.72 8.37 14.70
C THR A 398 14.63 7.47 15.26
N ILE A 399 14.85 6.15 15.23
CA ILE A 399 13.85 5.18 15.71
C ILE A 399 13.39 5.42 17.16
N LYS A 400 14.24 5.95 18.04
CA LYS A 400 13.87 6.29 19.42
C LYS A 400 12.74 7.32 19.50
N GLU A 401 12.75 8.29 18.59
CA GLU A 401 11.73 9.35 18.55
C GLU A 401 10.48 8.91 17.77
N LEU A 402 10.61 7.86 16.95
CA LEU A 402 9.52 7.31 16.13
C LEU A 402 8.78 6.16 16.82
N ASN A 403 9.41 5.46 17.77
CA ASN A 403 8.78 4.45 18.60
C ASN A 403 7.61 5.06 19.38
N PHE A 404 6.64 4.22 19.74
CA PHE A 404 5.54 4.67 20.56
C PHE A 404 6.03 5.09 21.94
N SER A 405 5.60 6.26 22.39
CA SER A 405 5.69 6.63 23.80
C SER A 405 4.74 5.75 24.63
N HIS A 406 4.94 5.74 25.95
CA HIS A 406 4.05 5.00 26.85
C HIS A 406 2.56 5.38 26.67
N ASP A 407 2.29 6.68 26.51
CA ASP A 407 0.94 7.19 26.26
C ASP A 407 0.39 6.71 24.90
N GLU A 408 1.23 6.67 23.86
CA GLU A 408 0.85 6.18 22.53
C GLU A 408 0.57 4.66 22.55
N VAL A 409 1.37 3.87 23.28
CA VAL A 409 1.12 2.43 23.48
C VAL A 409 -0.22 2.23 24.18
N GLN A 410 -0.47 2.96 25.26
CA GLN A 410 -1.73 2.85 26.00
C GLN A 410 -2.94 3.24 25.15
N GLU A 411 -2.83 4.31 24.36
CA GLU A 411 -3.88 4.72 23.41
C GLU A 411 -4.11 3.64 22.34
N TYR A 412 -3.02 3.06 21.79
CA TYR A 412 -3.09 2.01 20.79
C TYR A 412 -3.83 0.78 21.32
N VAL A 413 -3.43 0.29 22.50
CA VAL A 413 -4.05 -0.86 23.16
C VAL A 413 -5.52 -0.58 23.41
N ASN A 414 -5.87 0.62 23.88
CA ASN A 414 -7.26 0.98 24.14
C ASN A 414 -8.14 0.96 22.88
N LYS A 415 -7.60 1.36 21.72
CA LYS A 415 -8.32 1.41 20.45
C LYS A 415 -8.37 0.06 19.73
N TRP A 416 -7.29 -0.73 19.79
CA TRP A 416 -7.09 -1.89 18.92
C TRP A 416 -7.14 -3.24 19.61
N PHE A 417 -7.03 -3.31 20.94
CA PHE A 417 -7.07 -4.59 21.65
C PHE A 417 -8.53 -5.03 21.92
N ALA A 418 -8.94 -6.16 21.34
CA ALA A 418 -10.29 -6.70 21.51
C ALA A 418 -10.57 -7.17 22.95
N GLY A 419 -9.54 -7.52 23.70
CA GLY A 419 -9.61 -7.91 25.12
C GLY A 419 -9.67 -6.74 26.10
N ILE A 420 -9.81 -5.49 25.63
CA ILE A 420 -9.75 -4.27 26.46
C ILE A 420 -10.69 -4.28 27.67
N ALA A 421 -11.87 -4.90 27.54
CA ALA A 421 -12.84 -5.01 28.64
C ALA A 421 -12.28 -5.75 29.87
N PHE A 422 -11.32 -6.66 29.66
CA PHE A 422 -10.63 -7.42 30.72
C PHE A 422 -9.43 -6.68 31.30
N LEU A 423 -9.03 -5.56 30.70
CA LEU A 423 -7.97 -4.68 31.21
C LEU A 423 -8.55 -3.49 32.01
N LYS A 424 -9.86 -3.48 32.28
CA LYS A 424 -10.54 -2.38 33.00
C LYS A 424 -10.11 -2.30 34.47
N GLY A 425 -9.01 -1.58 34.69
CA GLY A 425 -8.45 -1.18 35.99
C GLY A 425 -7.10 -0.50 35.72
N SER A 426 -6.82 0.64 36.37
CA SER A 426 -5.60 1.44 36.10
C SER A 426 -4.32 0.59 36.12
N SER A 427 -4.18 -0.27 37.14
CA SER A 427 -3.04 -1.17 37.29
C SER A 427 -2.94 -2.28 36.23
N GLY A 428 -4.07 -2.77 35.72
CA GLY A 428 -4.09 -3.86 34.73
C GLY A 428 -3.67 -3.41 33.34
N MET A 429 -4.15 -2.23 32.92
CA MET A 429 -3.72 -1.59 31.68
C MET A 429 -2.23 -1.23 31.72
N GLU A 430 -1.79 -0.59 32.80
CA GLU A 430 -0.40 -0.15 32.97
C GLU A 430 0.57 -1.33 32.96
N SER A 431 0.23 -2.41 33.68
CA SER A 431 1.04 -3.64 33.67
C SER A 431 1.09 -4.28 32.28
N PHE A 432 -0.04 -4.31 31.55
CA PHE A 432 -0.07 -4.87 30.20
C PHE A 432 0.79 -4.06 29.23
N CYS A 433 0.67 -2.72 29.25
CA CYS A 433 1.47 -1.84 28.39
C CYS A 433 2.96 -1.94 28.73
N ALA A 434 3.34 -1.97 30.01
CA ALA A 434 4.73 -2.13 30.42
C ALA A 434 5.35 -3.46 29.95
N ASN A 435 4.58 -4.56 29.94
CA ASN A 435 5.06 -5.84 29.40
C ASN A 435 5.14 -5.83 27.87
N LEU A 436 4.19 -5.16 27.19
CA LEU A 436 4.23 -4.99 25.75
C LEU A 436 5.44 -4.15 25.32
N GLU A 437 5.73 -3.07 26.04
CA GLU A 437 6.92 -2.23 25.86
C GLU A 437 8.21 -2.98 26.17
N GLY A 438 8.22 -3.74 27.28
CA GLY A 438 9.36 -4.59 27.63
C GLY A 438 9.67 -5.64 26.57
N LEU A 439 8.65 -6.12 25.86
CA LEU A 439 8.81 -7.05 24.75
C LEU A 439 9.25 -6.34 23.46
N THR A 440 8.58 -5.26 23.08
CA THR A 440 8.70 -4.66 21.73
C THR A 440 9.62 -3.45 21.66
N GLY A 441 10.04 -2.90 22.79
CA GLY A 441 10.82 -1.66 22.87
C GLY A 441 10.06 -0.42 22.39
N GLY A 442 8.73 -0.51 22.28
CA GLY A 442 7.89 0.52 21.68
C GLY A 442 7.95 0.56 20.14
N HIS A 443 8.56 -0.43 19.48
CA HIS A 443 8.62 -0.48 18.02
C HIS A 443 7.22 -0.67 17.43
N VAL A 444 6.75 0.31 16.66
CA VAL A 444 5.39 0.39 16.11
C VAL A 444 4.93 -0.93 15.47
N GLY A 445 5.65 -1.43 14.46
CA GLY A 445 5.27 -2.68 13.78
C GLY A 445 5.26 -3.93 14.67
N LEU A 446 6.08 -3.99 15.73
CA LEU A 446 6.10 -5.11 16.67
C LEU A 446 4.93 -5.01 17.66
N CYS A 447 4.61 -3.80 18.14
CA CYS A 447 3.40 -3.53 18.93
C CYS A 447 2.14 -3.94 18.17
N VAL A 448 2.03 -3.52 16.91
CA VAL A 448 0.90 -3.86 16.02
C VAL A 448 0.79 -5.38 15.85
N THR A 449 1.90 -6.04 15.56
CA THR A 449 1.94 -7.51 15.36
C THR A 449 1.55 -8.26 16.65
N ALA A 450 2.09 -7.84 17.80
CA ALA A 450 1.77 -8.46 19.09
C ALA A 450 0.28 -8.34 19.41
N ILE A 451 -0.31 -7.15 19.26
CA ILE A 451 -1.74 -6.92 19.52
C ILE A 451 -2.63 -7.71 18.55
N ASN A 452 -2.28 -7.75 17.27
CA ASN A 452 -3.02 -8.56 16.28
C ASN A 452 -3.00 -10.05 16.64
N THR A 453 -1.84 -10.57 17.05
CA THR A 453 -1.70 -11.97 17.47
C THR A 453 -2.55 -12.28 18.71
N LEU A 454 -2.58 -11.38 19.70
CA LEU A 454 -3.44 -11.54 20.88
C LEU A 454 -4.93 -11.43 20.52
N ASN A 455 -5.30 -10.57 19.57
CA ASN A 455 -6.66 -10.46 19.06
C ASN A 455 -7.10 -11.75 18.36
N GLU A 456 -6.22 -12.43 17.62
CA GLU A 456 -6.53 -13.74 17.02
C GLU A 456 -6.87 -14.78 18.10
N VAL A 457 -6.11 -14.81 19.21
CA VAL A 457 -6.42 -15.67 20.36
C VAL A 457 -7.79 -15.34 20.94
N TYR A 458 -8.10 -14.05 21.10
CA TYR A 458 -9.40 -13.59 21.59
C TYR A 458 -10.55 -14.06 20.70
N PHE A 459 -10.46 -13.83 19.38
CA PHE A 459 -11.50 -14.22 18.43
C PHE A 459 -11.58 -15.74 18.24
N SER A 460 -10.47 -16.46 18.35
CA SER A 460 -10.43 -17.93 18.32
C SER A 460 -11.22 -18.52 19.50
N ARG A 461 -10.91 -18.08 20.73
CA ARG A 461 -11.61 -18.55 21.94
C ARG A 461 -13.09 -18.17 21.98
N ARG A 462 -13.43 -16.98 21.48
CA ARG A 462 -14.82 -16.55 21.35
C ARG A 462 -15.61 -17.44 20.37
N ARG A 463 -14.99 -17.87 19.27
CA ARG A 463 -15.60 -18.79 18.30
C ARG A 463 -15.74 -20.22 18.83
N SER A 464 -14.78 -20.69 19.63
CA SER A 464 -14.83 -22.03 20.23
C SER A 464 -15.70 -22.11 21.49
N GLY A 465 -16.21 -20.98 21.99
CA GLY A 465 -16.95 -20.91 23.26
C GLY A 465 -16.07 -21.19 24.49
N SER A 466 -14.74 -21.09 24.34
CA SER A 466 -13.79 -21.31 25.43
C SER A 466 -13.70 -20.09 26.34
N GLU A 467 -13.25 -20.29 27.58
CA GLU A 467 -13.08 -19.21 28.55
C GLU A 467 -12.06 -18.16 28.03
N LEU A 468 -12.49 -16.90 28.07
CA LEU A 468 -11.67 -15.77 27.64
C LEU A 468 -10.54 -15.52 28.67
N PRO A 469 -9.32 -15.17 28.22
CA PRO A 469 -8.21 -14.98 29.14
C PRO A 469 -8.44 -13.78 30.07
N SER A 470 -8.03 -13.93 31.33
CA SER A 470 -8.00 -12.85 32.32
C SER A 470 -6.82 -11.90 32.09
N THR A 471 -6.80 -10.75 32.76
CA THR A 471 -5.69 -9.78 32.73
C THR A 471 -4.33 -10.45 32.97
N VAL A 472 -4.26 -11.31 33.98
CA VAL A 472 -3.04 -12.05 34.36
C VAL A 472 -2.63 -13.03 33.25
N ALA A 473 -3.60 -13.68 32.60
CA ALA A 473 -3.32 -14.58 31.49
C ALA A 473 -2.76 -13.82 30.27
N TRP A 474 -3.32 -12.64 29.94
CA TRP A 474 -2.80 -11.80 28.87
C TRP A 474 -1.36 -11.31 29.13
N ILE A 475 -1.08 -10.87 30.36
CA ILE A 475 0.28 -10.47 30.77
C ILE A 475 1.23 -11.66 30.68
N ARG A 476 0.81 -12.85 31.13
CA ARG A 476 1.63 -14.06 31.03
C ARG A 476 1.94 -14.44 29.59
N MET A 477 0.98 -14.28 28.67
CA MET A 477 1.19 -14.51 27.23
C MET A 477 2.28 -13.61 26.66
N LEU A 478 2.30 -12.32 27.05
CA LEU A 478 3.37 -11.39 26.66
C LEU A 478 4.73 -11.77 27.25
N GLN A 479 4.75 -12.22 28.50
CA GLN A 479 5.99 -12.58 29.21
C GLN A 479 6.61 -13.88 28.72
N SER A 480 5.79 -14.91 28.51
CA SER A 480 6.27 -16.25 28.16
C SER A 480 6.23 -16.55 26.66
N GLY A 481 5.64 -15.68 25.86
CA GLY A 481 5.46 -15.88 24.41
C GLY A 481 4.48 -17.00 24.04
N SER A 482 3.77 -17.54 25.04
CA SER A 482 2.99 -18.76 24.93
C SER A 482 1.51 -18.45 24.81
N LEU A 483 0.88 -18.89 23.72
CA LEU A 483 -0.47 -18.48 23.31
C LEU A 483 -1.49 -19.62 23.37
N TYR A 484 -1.12 -20.81 22.90
CA TYR A 484 -2.05 -21.92 22.69
C TYR A 484 -1.76 -23.13 23.58
N ARG A 485 -0.47 -23.43 23.81
CA ARG A 485 -0.03 -24.60 24.61
C ARG A 485 1.03 -24.17 25.62
N PRO A 486 1.11 -24.79 26.81
CA PRO A 486 2.20 -24.52 27.74
C PRO A 486 3.57 -24.64 27.06
N ASN A 487 4.39 -23.60 27.15
CA ASN A 487 5.72 -23.50 26.56
C ASN A 487 5.75 -23.50 25.01
N ASP A 488 4.67 -23.12 24.33
CA ASP A 488 4.80 -22.70 22.93
C ASP A 488 5.43 -21.29 22.85
N ASN A 489 6.17 -21.03 21.78
CA ASN A 489 6.80 -19.73 21.52
C ASN A 489 6.03 -18.94 20.45
N ALA A 490 4.74 -19.24 20.26
CA ALA A 490 3.96 -18.79 19.10
C ALA A 490 3.96 -17.26 18.92
N LEU A 491 3.94 -16.48 20.01
CA LEU A 491 4.04 -15.03 19.93
C LEU A 491 5.42 -14.58 19.47
N PHE A 492 6.48 -15.16 20.03
CA PHE A 492 7.86 -14.85 19.67
C PHE A 492 8.18 -15.31 18.25
N ASP A 493 7.71 -16.47 17.82
CA ASP A 493 7.81 -16.97 16.44
C ASP A 493 7.12 -16.00 15.46
N THR A 494 5.95 -15.48 15.83
CA THR A 494 5.24 -14.50 15.00
C THR A 494 6.01 -13.19 14.92
N LEU A 495 6.50 -12.66 16.04
CA LEU A 495 7.29 -11.43 16.09
C LEU A 495 8.63 -11.57 15.33
N THR A 496 9.29 -12.71 15.45
CA THR A 496 10.55 -12.99 14.74
C THR A 496 10.35 -13.28 13.25
N SER A 497 9.15 -13.69 12.84
CA SER A 497 8.78 -13.85 11.43
C SER A 497 8.42 -12.54 10.71
N THR A 498 8.33 -11.42 11.44
CA THR A 498 8.04 -10.10 10.85
C THR A 498 9.17 -9.62 9.96
N ARG A 499 8.88 -8.69 9.05
CA ARG A 499 9.90 -8.10 8.16
C ARG A 499 11.00 -7.39 8.94
N ALA A 500 10.69 -6.86 10.12
CA ALA A 500 11.65 -6.22 11.01
C ALA A 500 12.74 -7.21 11.51
N VAL A 501 12.39 -8.49 11.73
CA VAL A 501 13.30 -9.50 12.30
C VAL A 501 13.79 -10.51 11.26
N LYS A 502 13.08 -10.71 10.14
CA LYS A 502 13.53 -11.51 8.99
C LYS A 502 14.88 -11.07 8.43
N ILE A 503 15.29 -9.84 8.72
CA ILE A 503 16.59 -9.33 8.33
C ILE A 503 17.74 -10.11 9.01
N PHE A 504 17.53 -10.66 10.21
CA PHE A 504 18.50 -11.55 10.86
C PHE A 504 18.68 -12.90 10.15
N GLN A 505 17.66 -13.39 9.44
CA GLN A 505 17.77 -14.64 8.65
C GLN A 505 18.71 -14.50 7.45
N SER A 506 19.12 -13.26 7.12
CA SER A 506 20.12 -12.98 6.09
C SER A 506 21.54 -12.88 6.62
N LEU A 507 21.75 -13.07 7.93
CA LEU A 507 23.05 -13.07 8.57
C LEU A 507 23.52 -14.51 8.81
N ASP A 508 24.81 -14.78 8.62
CA ASP A 508 25.40 -16.08 8.91
C ASP A 508 25.72 -16.25 10.41
N THR A 509 26.11 -17.46 10.81
CA THR A 509 26.38 -17.80 12.22
C THR A 509 27.56 -17.02 12.79
N GLU A 510 28.55 -16.66 11.98
CA GLU A 510 29.72 -15.88 12.41
C GLU A 510 29.35 -14.41 12.63
N GLU A 511 28.47 -13.87 11.78
CA GLU A 511 27.91 -12.52 11.93
C GLU A 511 27.03 -12.40 13.17
N LEU A 512 26.25 -13.43 13.51
CA LEU A 512 25.44 -13.48 14.72
C LEU A 512 26.29 -13.53 16.01
N ASP A 513 27.37 -14.33 16.04
CA ASP A 513 28.31 -14.39 17.18
C ASP A 513 29.06 -13.06 17.38
N ARG A 514 29.30 -12.31 16.29
CA ARG A 514 29.89 -10.96 16.35
C ARG A 514 28.89 -9.94 16.90
N LEU A 515 27.63 -10.00 16.47
CA LEU A 515 26.53 -9.19 17.00
C LEU A 515 26.30 -9.38 18.49
N GLU A 516 26.30 -10.64 18.95
CA GLU A 516 26.14 -10.97 20.36
C GLU A 516 27.26 -10.31 21.19
N ARG A 517 28.52 -10.40 20.75
CA ARG A 517 29.65 -9.73 21.41
C ARG A 517 29.53 -8.21 21.45
N ILE A 518 29.04 -7.59 20.38
CA ILE A 518 28.79 -6.15 20.31
C ILE A 518 27.69 -5.75 21.32
N ALA A 519 26.62 -6.55 21.43
CA ALA A 519 25.53 -6.32 22.36
C ALA A 519 25.99 -6.37 23.84
N TYR A 520 26.93 -7.26 24.15
CA TYR A 520 27.59 -7.31 25.46
C TYR A 520 28.68 -6.24 25.68
N GLY A 521 28.86 -5.32 24.72
CA GLY A 521 29.71 -4.13 24.88
C GLY A 521 31.18 -4.34 24.49
N THR A 522 31.49 -5.43 23.77
CA THR A 522 32.84 -5.71 23.24
C THR A 522 32.89 -5.42 21.74
N LYS A 523 33.32 -4.20 21.37
CA LYS A 523 33.52 -3.80 19.98
C LYS A 523 35.00 -3.91 19.61
N SER A 524 35.32 -4.66 18.55
CA SER A 524 36.66 -4.66 17.94
C SER A 524 36.68 -3.85 16.64
N ALA A 525 37.87 -3.42 16.18
CA ALA A 525 38.00 -2.67 14.92
C ALA A 525 37.63 -3.51 13.68
N SER A 526 37.62 -4.84 13.78
CA SER A 526 37.13 -5.71 12.72
C SER A 526 35.60 -5.70 12.61
N ASP A 527 34.86 -5.23 13.63
CA ASP A 527 33.39 -5.30 13.70
C ASP A 527 32.65 -4.11 13.08
N ASP A 528 33.38 -3.14 12.53
CA ASP A 528 32.78 -1.95 11.93
C ASP A 528 31.88 -2.29 10.73
N ASP A 529 32.21 -3.33 9.95
CA ASP A 529 31.43 -3.81 8.81
C ASP A 529 30.06 -4.35 9.21
N ILE A 530 30.00 -5.21 10.23
CA ILE A 530 28.77 -5.81 10.76
C ILE A 530 27.95 -4.79 11.51
N VAL A 531 28.60 -3.95 12.32
CA VAL A 531 27.91 -2.86 13.03
C VAL A 531 27.23 -1.95 12.00
N GLU A 532 27.94 -1.57 10.95
CA GLU A 532 27.37 -0.78 9.87
C GLU A 532 26.24 -1.55 9.16
N GLN A 533 26.41 -2.84 8.85
CA GLN A 533 25.38 -3.68 8.25
C GLN A 533 24.12 -3.83 9.13
N CYS A 534 24.28 -3.90 10.45
CA CYS A 534 23.20 -4.07 11.41
C CYS A 534 22.49 -2.75 11.71
N VAL A 535 23.23 -1.64 11.71
CA VAL A 535 22.64 -0.30 11.68
C VAL A 535 21.88 -0.07 10.37
N ARG A 536 22.45 -0.45 9.22
CA ARG A 536 21.80 -0.42 7.89
C ARG A 536 20.49 -1.22 7.87
N LYS A 537 20.48 -2.37 8.53
CA LYS A 537 19.34 -3.28 8.65
C LYS A 537 18.32 -2.84 9.74
N GLY A 538 18.61 -1.77 10.48
CA GLY A 538 17.79 -1.28 11.59
C GLY A 538 17.71 -2.24 12.78
N ILE A 539 18.68 -3.15 12.87
CA ILE A 539 18.84 -4.11 13.96
C ILE A 539 19.48 -3.41 15.17
N LEU A 540 20.53 -2.63 14.91
CA LEU A 540 21.23 -1.82 15.90
C LEU A 540 20.99 -0.33 15.59
N PHE A 541 21.04 0.50 16.62
CA PHE A 541 21.16 1.95 16.45
C PHE A 541 22.20 2.50 17.41
N GLN A 542 22.87 3.58 17.00
CA GLN A 542 23.93 4.20 17.77
C GLN A 542 23.36 5.26 18.71
N THR A 543 23.70 5.20 20.00
CA THR A 543 23.46 6.29 20.96
C THR A 543 24.80 6.75 21.50
N GLU A 544 25.20 7.99 21.22
CA GLU A 544 26.36 8.75 21.73
C GLU A 544 27.73 8.03 21.73
N ARG A 545 27.86 6.81 22.28
CA ARG A 545 29.04 5.92 22.25
C ARG A 545 28.74 4.39 22.28
N ARG A 546 27.49 3.93 22.19
CA ARG A 546 27.12 2.49 22.22
C ARG A 546 26.09 2.13 21.16
N TYR A 547 26.15 0.91 20.65
CA TYR A 547 25.12 0.33 19.79
C TYR A 547 24.13 -0.46 20.64
N THR A 548 22.84 -0.25 20.40
CA THR A 548 21.76 -0.94 21.11
C THR A 548 20.78 -1.51 20.11
N PHE A 549 20.16 -2.65 20.42
CA PHE A 549 19.13 -3.23 19.58
C PHE A 549 17.89 -2.32 19.50
N SER A 550 17.28 -2.24 18.32
CA SER A 550 16.07 -1.45 18.05
C SER A 550 14.84 -1.93 18.83
N SER A 551 14.85 -3.18 19.30
CA SER A 551 13.82 -3.79 20.14
C SER A 551 14.43 -4.88 21.02
N PRO A 552 13.95 -5.10 22.26
CA PRO A 552 14.35 -6.23 23.10
C PRO A 552 14.13 -7.60 22.45
N VAL A 553 13.10 -7.79 21.62
CA VAL A 553 12.87 -9.03 20.83
C VAL A 553 13.99 -9.32 19.82
N MET A 554 14.79 -8.31 19.46
CA MET A 554 15.92 -8.46 18.55
C MET A 554 17.23 -8.81 19.27
N CYS A 555 17.26 -8.71 20.60
CA CYS A 555 18.36 -9.09 21.48
C CYS A 555 18.13 -10.52 21.98
#